data_AF-A0A7R9ZWH3-F1
#
_entry.id   AF-A0A7R9ZWH3-F1
#
_cell.length_a   1.000
_cell.length_b   1.000
_cell.length_c   1.000
_cell.angle_alpha   90.00
_cell.angle_beta   90.00
_cell.angle_gamma   90.00
#
_symmetry.space_group_name_H-M   'P 1'
#
loop_
_entity.id
_entity.type
_entity.pdbx_description
1 polymer ?
#
loop_
_entity_poly.entity_id
_entity_poly.type
_entity_poly.pdbx_seq_one_letter_code
_entity_poly.pdbx_strand_id
1 'polypeptide(L)'
;PFYYHLSFDLLWYLDDLVNALSVAILSGLLWQESPPKASAPHSDVLRRSLTETSQERDMLARMLRAQDAPPDNSCAEWDTKVAELAGRGFSAGVLLDFCELLLKREVMPSFDPERSTTNDVVRQAVIPLSYVDGKGQALATVWSQGEPVMAERMVSHSWNNVFVHLVGAVVADGLGHGTYEKAAVQLASSEGIQELENELELRGTLDRTYWICALSINQHTGICGGFGLEPPKDSPHHAEWLRKRHDTISGEPFRVCACCTKKYFNDAPIPCEMNKFDDMLKFLYRNLMDFQLVAAVDANFDLFSRAWCVAELVQAFGSGIPISLQISSEDELDCYYNELSLLDIRRCQASRKEDKDLILARILDVEVFNTCLQWLIFGSEGLFKTWFDANGRVGQAGRIARRALRKPSDFPQTTGDEIDVEKGDGQFTRFRSHSHARRGSWIWLDARDRAAYAGRVARETLQRLRRFECLRSRSGSSCSSRSRGSSSNGR
;
A
#
# COMPACT_ATOMS: atom_id res chain seq x y z
N PRO A 1 -15.72 -26.93 51.60
CA PRO A 1 -15.98 -27.45 50.23
C PRO A 1 -16.94 -26.58 49.38
N PHE A 2 -17.95 -25.93 49.98
CA PHE A 2 -18.94 -25.12 49.24
C PHE A 2 -18.50 -23.70 48.85
N TYR A 3 -17.45 -23.14 49.47
CA TYR A 3 -17.00 -21.77 49.20
C TYR A 3 -16.03 -21.63 48.01
N TYR A 4 -15.46 -22.74 47.51
CA TYR A 4 -14.52 -22.70 46.37
C TYR A 4 -15.20 -22.81 45.01
N HIS A 5 -16.44 -23.30 44.94
CA HIS A 5 -17.18 -23.38 43.67
C HIS A 5 -17.78 -22.03 43.26
N LEU A 6 -18.28 -21.24 44.21
CA LEU A 6 -18.86 -19.92 43.91
C LEU A 6 -17.84 -18.92 43.34
N SER A 7 -16.56 -19.05 43.68
CA SER A 7 -15.51 -18.14 43.21
C SER A 7 -15.09 -18.39 41.76
N PHE A 8 -15.20 -19.64 41.27
CA PHE A 8 -14.81 -19.97 39.91
C PHE A 8 -15.85 -19.54 38.88
N ASP A 9 -17.13 -19.71 39.18
CA ASP A 9 -18.21 -19.26 38.30
C ASP A 9 -18.23 -17.73 38.19
N LEU A 10 -18.00 -17.02 39.30
CA LEU A 10 -17.92 -15.55 39.30
C LEU A 10 -16.74 -15.03 38.46
N LEU A 11 -15.60 -15.72 38.47
CA LEU A 11 -14.44 -15.37 37.65
C LEU A 11 -14.71 -15.58 36.16
N TRP A 12 -15.43 -16.65 35.78
CA TRP A 12 -15.87 -16.87 34.41
C TRP A 12 -16.86 -15.80 33.93
N TYR A 13 -17.87 -15.47 34.74
CA TYR A 13 -18.81 -14.39 34.41
C TYR A 13 -18.14 -13.03 34.30
N LEU A 14 -17.11 -12.74 35.11
CA LEU A 14 -16.34 -11.51 35.00
C LEU A 14 -15.48 -11.47 33.74
N ASP A 15 -14.90 -12.60 33.33
CA ASP A 15 -14.13 -12.67 32.08
C ASP A 15 -15.04 -12.48 30.85
N ASP A 16 -16.20 -13.13 30.83
CA ASP A 16 -17.22 -12.94 29.79
C ASP A 16 -17.73 -11.50 29.75
N LEU A 17 -17.96 -10.88 30.92
CA LEU A 17 -18.37 -9.49 31.01
C LEU A 17 -17.28 -8.54 30.51
N VAL A 18 -16.01 -8.77 30.88
CA VAL A 18 -14.88 -7.95 30.43
C VAL A 18 -14.66 -8.11 28.93
N ASN A 19 -14.79 -9.31 28.39
CA ASN A 19 -14.71 -9.57 26.96
C ASN A 19 -15.87 -8.90 26.22
N ALA A 20 -17.10 -9.02 26.73
CA ALA A 20 -18.28 -8.36 26.16
C ALA A 20 -18.17 -6.82 26.22
N LEU A 21 -17.70 -6.26 27.34
CA LEU A 21 -17.45 -4.82 27.47
C LEU A 21 -16.33 -4.38 26.53
N SER A 22 -15.25 -5.13 26.43
CA SER A 22 -14.13 -4.81 25.53
C SER A 22 -14.58 -4.81 24.08
N VAL A 23 -15.40 -5.80 23.68
CA VAL A 23 -16.01 -5.84 22.36
C VAL A 23 -16.97 -4.66 22.15
N ALA A 24 -17.80 -4.31 23.14
CA ALA A 24 -18.73 -3.19 23.05
C ALA A 24 -18.04 -1.81 23.01
N ILE A 25 -16.89 -1.67 23.69
CA ILE A 25 -16.03 -0.48 23.65
C ILE A 25 -15.29 -0.41 22.31
N LEU A 26 -14.68 -1.51 21.85
CA LEU A 26 -13.86 -1.52 20.63
C LEU A 26 -14.71 -1.46 19.35
N SER A 27 -15.94 -1.99 19.37
CA SER A 27 -16.87 -1.93 18.24
C SER A 27 -17.52 -0.56 18.03
N GLY A 28 -17.29 0.41 18.91
CA GLY A 28 -17.98 1.70 18.85
C GLY A 28 -19.39 1.70 19.44
N LEU A 29 -19.93 0.53 19.84
CA LEU A 29 -21.30 0.39 20.35
C LEU A 29 -21.57 1.26 21.58
N LEU A 30 -20.61 1.33 22.52
CA LEU A 30 -20.74 2.17 23.72
C LEU A 30 -20.40 3.65 23.50
N TRP A 31 -19.88 4.00 22.32
CA TRP A 31 -19.51 5.37 21.96
C TRP A 31 -20.56 6.07 21.11
N GLN A 32 -21.68 5.40 20.82
CA GLN A 32 -22.86 6.06 20.28
C GLN A 32 -23.52 6.89 21.40
N GLU A 33 -23.24 8.20 21.44
CA GLU A 33 -23.74 9.11 22.49
C GLU A 33 -25.27 9.20 22.57
N SER A 34 -26.02 8.60 21.64
CA SER A 34 -27.46 8.33 21.75
C SER A 34 -27.86 7.29 20.69
N PRO A 35 -28.85 6.40 20.94
CA PRO A 35 -29.54 5.71 19.85
C PRO A 35 -30.06 6.78 18.88
N PRO A 36 -30.04 6.54 17.56
CA PRO A 36 -30.51 7.54 16.60
C PRO A 36 -31.94 7.93 16.97
N LYS A 37 -32.13 9.17 17.44
CA LYS A 37 -33.46 9.74 17.58
C LYS A 37 -34.09 9.60 16.21
N ALA A 38 -35.21 8.89 16.12
CA ALA A 38 -35.91 8.54 14.88
C ALA A 38 -36.40 9.75 14.04
N SER A 39 -35.92 10.95 14.33
CA SER A 39 -36.32 12.22 13.73
C SER A 39 -35.15 13.15 13.36
N ALA A 40 -33.89 12.77 13.58
CA ALA A 40 -32.78 13.54 13.00
C ALA A 40 -32.61 13.08 11.54
N PRO A 41 -32.81 13.97 10.55
CA PRO A 41 -32.74 13.56 9.16
C PRO A 41 -31.31 13.11 8.86
N HIS A 42 -31.19 11.88 8.36
CA HIS A 42 -29.95 11.22 7.92
C HIS A 42 -29.08 12.13 7.01
N SER A 43 -29.69 13.15 6.40
CA SER A 43 -29.02 14.18 5.61
C SER A 43 -28.00 15.01 6.37
N ASP A 44 -28.17 15.30 7.67
CA ASP A 44 -27.29 16.26 8.37
C ASP A 44 -25.93 15.67 8.77
N VAL A 45 -25.88 14.39 9.12
CA VAL A 45 -24.62 13.67 9.39
C VAL A 45 -23.85 13.42 8.10
N LEU A 46 -24.54 12.99 7.03
CA LEU A 46 -23.99 12.90 5.69
C LEU A 46 -23.44 14.24 5.22
N ARG A 47 -24.18 15.34 5.41
CA ARG A 47 -23.76 16.68 4.97
C ARG A 47 -22.50 17.15 5.69
N ARG A 48 -22.34 16.86 6.99
CA ARG A 48 -21.12 17.19 7.74
C ARG A 48 -19.90 16.38 7.28
N SER A 49 -20.05 15.07 7.12
CA SER A 49 -18.97 14.19 6.62
C SER A 49 -18.53 14.55 5.19
N LEU A 50 -19.49 14.92 4.33
CA LEU A 50 -19.22 15.41 2.98
C LEU A 50 -18.49 16.77 2.99
N THR A 51 -18.83 17.68 3.91
CA THR A 51 -18.14 18.99 4.01
C THR A 51 -16.70 18.87 4.52
N GLU A 52 -16.44 17.97 5.48
CA GLU A 52 -15.09 17.75 6.01
C GLU A 52 -14.19 17.11 4.94
N THR A 53 -14.68 16.08 4.25
CA THR A 53 -13.96 15.42 3.15
C THR A 53 -13.67 16.39 2.00
N SER A 54 -14.60 17.28 1.67
CA SER A 54 -14.40 18.30 0.63
C SER A 54 -13.33 19.32 1.02
N GLN A 55 -13.30 19.76 2.28
CA GLN A 55 -12.34 20.76 2.74
C GLN A 55 -10.90 20.23 2.73
N GLU A 56 -10.70 18.99 3.18
CA GLU A 56 -9.38 18.36 3.19
C GLU A 56 -8.89 18.04 1.77
N ARG A 57 -9.77 17.53 0.91
CA ARG A 57 -9.46 17.38 -0.53
C ARG A 57 -9.11 18.71 -1.17
N ASP A 58 -9.86 19.78 -0.88
CA ASP A 58 -9.57 21.11 -1.42
C ASP A 58 -8.23 21.65 -0.94
N MET A 59 -7.90 21.46 0.34
CA MET A 59 -6.61 21.85 0.90
C MET A 59 -5.47 21.12 0.20
N LEU A 60 -5.58 19.79 0.08
CA LEU A 60 -4.59 18.98 -0.61
C LEU A 60 -4.49 19.34 -2.09
N ALA A 61 -5.62 19.53 -2.79
CA ALA A 61 -5.65 19.97 -4.18
C ALA A 61 -4.94 21.32 -4.37
N ARG A 62 -5.07 22.26 -3.42
CA ARG A 62 -4.34 23.53 -3.44
C ARG A 62 -2.83 23.31 -3.27
N MET A 63 -2.42 22.43 -2.36
CA MET A 63 -1.01 22.10 -2.17
C MET A 63 -0.40 21.42 -3.40
N LEU A 64 -1.07 20.41 -3.96
CA LEU A 64 -0.61 19.70 -5.16
C LEU A 64 -0.51 20.65 -6.35
N ARG A 65 -1.49 21.55 -6.54
CA ARG A 65 -1.42 22.60 -7.58
C ARG A 65 -0.23 23.55 -7.41
N ALA A 66 0.20 23.83 -6.17
CA ALA A 66 1.37 24.67 -5.92
C ALA A 66 2.70 23.94 -6.21
N GLN A 67 2.71 22.60 -6.25
CA GLN A 67 3.89 21.78 -6.58
C GLN A 67 4.09 21.62 -8.08
N ASP A 68 3.03 21.77 -8.88
CA ASP A 68 3.00 21.46 -10.32
C ASP A 68 3.55 22.57 -11.23
N ALA A 69 4.36 23.51 -10.73
CA ALA A 69 4.99 24.49 -11.61
C ALA A 69 6.02 23.77 -12.52
N PRO A 70 5.79 23.63 -13.83
CA PRO A 70 6.72 22.93 -14.70
C PRO A 70 8.04 23.71 -14.77
N PRO A 71 9.19 23.02 -14.90
CA PRO A 71 10.45 23.69 -15.19
C PRO A 71 10.36 24.44 -16.53
N ASP A 72 10.72 25.73 -16.51
CA ASP A 72 10.64 26.70 -17.61
C ASP A 72 11.13 26.16 -18.99
N ASN A 73 10.51 26.64 -20.07
CA ASN A 73 10.72 26.35 -21.52
C ASN A 73 10.83 24.88 -22.01
N SER A 74 10.78 23.88 -21.14
CA SER A 74 10.85 22.44 -21.48
C SER A 74 9.49 21.71 -21.47
N CYS A 75 8.40 22.46 -21.26
CA CYS A 75 7.05 21.92 -21.05
C CYS A 75 6.57 21.03 -22.21
N ALA A 76 6.81 21.42 -23.47
CA ALA A 76 6.29 20.69 -24.62
C ALA A 76 6.90 19.29 -24.80
N GLU A 77 8.21 19.14 -24.58
CA GLU A 77 8.88 17.82 -24.64
C GLU A 77 8.48 16.94 -23.45
N TRP A 78 8.33 17.54 -22.27
CA TRP A 78 7.81 16.87 -21.09
C TRP A 78 6.40 16.33 -21.34
N ASP A 79 5.48 17.18 -21.80
CA ASP A 79 4.08 16.83 -22.08
C ASP A 79 3.98 15.76 -23.19
N THR A 80 4.83 15.86 -24.22
CA THR A 80 4.93 14.84 -25.26
C THR A 80 5.32 13.50 -24.65
N LYS A 81 6.30 13.49 -23.73
CA LYS A 81 6.75 12.25 -23.08
C LYS A 81 5.72 11.69 -22.10
N VAL A 82 4.96 12.56 -21.42
CA VAL A 82 3.84 12.17 -20.57
C VAL A 82 2.74 11.51 -21.40
N ALA A 83 2.37 12.11 -22.53
CA ALA A 83 1.37 11.55 -23.46
C ALA A 83 1.85 10.21 -24.05
N GLU A 84 3.13 10.12 -24.44
CA GLU A 84 3.75 8.87 -24.91
C GLU A 84 3.64 7.78 -23.84
N LEU A 85 3.95 8.08 -22.58
CA LEU A 85 3.85 7.12 -21.48
C LEU A 85 2.42 6.69 -21.19
N ALA A 86 1.47 7.63 -21.21
CA ALA A 86 0.05 7.38 -21.03
C ALA A 86 -0.52 6.44 -22.11
N GLY A 87 0.05 6.48 -23.31
CA GLY A 87 -0.30 5.60 -24.43
C GLY A 87 0.35 4.21 -24.39
N ARG A 88 0.98 3.80 -23.29
CA ARG A 88 1.57 2.45 -23.12
C ARG A 88 0.73 1.55 -22.21
N GLY A 89 -0.58 1.58 -22.41
CA GLY A 89 -1.50 0.63 -21.81
C GLY A 89 -1.51 -0.72 -22.56
N PHE A 90 -2.18 -1.71 -21.96
CA PHE A 90 -2.45 -3.02 -22.55
C PHE A 90 -3.73 -3.59 -21.92
N SER A 91 -4.42 -4.51 -22.60
CA SER A 91 -5.68 -5.08 -22.08
C SER A 91 -5.45 -6.12 -20.98
N ALA A 92 -6.47 -6.39 -20.16
CA ALA A 92 -6.43 -7.51 -19.21
C ALA A 92 -6.20 -8.85 -19.90
N GLY A 93 -6.79 -9.08 -21.09
CA GLY A 93 -6.54 -10.29 -21.89
C GLY A 93 -5.06 -10.51 -22.21
N VAL A 94 -4.36 -9.47 -22.69
CA VAL A 94 -2.91 -9.57 -22.98
C VAL A 94 -2.09 -9.85 -21.71
N LEU A 95 -2.52 -9.35 -20.55
CA LEU A 95 -1.87 -9.66 -19.28
C LEU A 95 -2.07 -11.14 -18.87
N LEU A 96 -3.25 -11.70 -19.13
CA LEU A 96 -3.55 -13.11 -18.87
C LEU A 96 -2.78 -14.04 -19.80
N ASP A 97 -2.67 -13.71 -21.09
CA ASP A 97 -1.79 -14.40 -22.05
C ASP A 97 -0.34 -14.43 -21.55
N PHE A 98 0.13 -13.31 -20.98
CA PHE A 98 1.48 -13.23 -20.42
C PHE A 98 1.64 -14.10 -19.16
N CYS A 99 0.64 -14.17 -18.30
CA CYS A 99 0.63 -15.09 -17.16
C CYS A 99 0.69 -16.56 -17.61
N GLU A 100 -0.08 -16.92 -18.63
CA GLU A 100 -0.08 -18.25 -19.24
C GLU A 100 1.31 -18.62 -19.77
N LEU A 101 2.01 -17.69 -20.42
CA LEU A 101 3.38 -17.87 -20.90
C LEU A 101 4.38 -18.11 -19.75
N LEU A 102 4.20 -17.44 -18.61
CA LEU A 102 5.01 -17.65 -17.40
C LEU A 102 4.74 -19.02 -16.77
N LEU A 103 3.49 -19.45 -16.67
CA LEU A 103 3.12 -20.77 -16.13
C LEU A 103 3.71 -21.92 -16.96
N LYS A 104 3.78 -21.76 -18.28
CA LYS A 104 4.45 -22.71 -19.19
C LYS A 104 5.96 -22.75 -19.01
N ARG A 105 6.54 -21.81 -18.26
CA ARG A 105 7.99 -21.70 -17.97
C ARG A 105 8.85 -21.57 -19.23
N GLU A 106 8.26 -21.10 -20.33
CA GLU A 106 8.96 -20.93 -21.61
C GLU A 106 9.94 -19.76 -21.56
N VAL A 107 9.57 -18.68 -20.86
CA VAL A 107 10.35 -17.43 -20.79
C VAL A 107 11.06 -17.24 -19.45
N MET A 108 10.52 -17.80 -18.37
CA MET A 108 11.10 -17.76 -17.03
C MET A 108 11.04 -19.17 -16.41
N PRO A 109 12.10 -19.99 -16.57
CA PRO A 109 12.10 -21.38 -16.12
C PRO A 109 11.88 -21.58 -14.61
N SER A 110 12.28 -20.61 -13.79
CA SER A 110 12.11 -20.61 -12.34
C SER A 110 10.77 -20.07 -11.86
N PHE A 111 9.84 -19.73 -12.77
CA PHE A 111 8.57 -19.15 -12.39
C PHE A 111 7.76 -20.08 -11.48
N ASP A 112 7.33 -19.47 -10.38
CA ASP A 112 6.53 -20.05 -9.32
C ASP A 112 5.40 -19.05 -9.01
N PRO A 113 4.13 -19.37 -9.28
CA PRO A 113 3.02 -18.44 -9.14
C PRO A 113 2.81 -17.96 -7.70
N GLU A 114 3.23 -18.74 -6.69
CA GLU A 114 3.02 -18.41 -5.28
C GLU A 114 4.12 -17.50 -4.71
N ARG A 115 5.29 -17.48 -5.36
CA ARG A 115 6.51 -16.92 -4.75
C ARG A 115 7.26 -15.93 -5.65
N SER A 116 7.14 -16.05 -6.96
CA SER A 116 7.88 -15.19 -7.90
C SER A 116 7.39 -13.75 -7.77
N THR A 117 8.32 -12.86 -7.46
CA THR A 117 8.02 -11.44 -7.32
C THR A 117 7.94 -10.75 -8.67
N THR A 118 7.34 -9.57 -8.69
CA THR A 118 7.34 -8.71 -9.88
C THR A 118 8.76 -8.35 -10.32
N ASN A 119 9.71 -8.19 -9.39
CA ASN A 119 11.12 -8.00 -9.73
C ASN A 119 11.72 -9.20 -10.48
N ASP A 120 11.39 -10.43 -10.07
CA ASP A 120 11.85 -11.65 -10.75
C ASP A 120 11.33 -11.69 -12.20
N VAL A 121 10.01 -11.46 -12.37
CA VAL A 121 9.35 -11.45 -13.68
C VAL A 121 9.90 -10.33 -14.57
N VAL A 122 10.14 -9.13 -14.02
CA VAL A 122 10.72 -8.03 -14.80
C VAL A 122 12.12 -8.40 -15.31
N ARG A 123 12.95 -8.98 -14.44
CA ARG A 123 14.34 -9.30 -14.77
C ARG A 123 14.48 -10.48 -15.71
N GLN A 124 13.59 -11.46 -15.63
CA GLN A 124 13.73 -12.72 -16.36
C GLN A 124 12.79 -12.87 -17.56
N ALA A 125 11.65 -12.19 -17.58
CA ALA A 125 10.69 -12.28 -18.68
C ALA A 125 10.52 -10.93 -19.40
N VAL A 126 10.20 -9.85 -18.66
CA VAL A 126 9.87 -8.56 -19.29
C VAL A 126 11.05 -8.01 -20.08
N ILE A 127 12.22 -7.84 -19.45
CA ILE A 127 13.42 -7.30 -20.12
C ILE A 127 13.83 -8.14 -21.34
N PRO A 128 13.89 -9.49 -21.28
CA PRO A 128 14.19 -10.29 -22.47
C PRO A 128 13.15 -10.17 -23.58
N LEU A 129 11.86 -10.21 -23.26
CA LEU A 129 10.77 -10.15 -24.25
C LEU A 129 10.61 -8.76 -24.87
N SER A 130 11.00 -7.71 -24.16
CA SER A 130 10.95 -6.33 -24.66
C SER A 130 12.18 -5.90 -25.47
N TYR A 131 13.09 -6.83 -25.76
CA TYR A 131 14.25 -6.60 -26.63
C TYR A 131 13.97 -7.14 -28.03
N VAL A 132 13.49 -6.28 -28.92
CA VAL A 132 13.05 -6.63 -30.27
C VAL A 132 13.89 -5.89 -31.30
N ASP A 133 14.35 -6.58 -32.35
CA ASP A 133 15.14 -6.01 -33.45
C ASP A 133 16.38 -5.21 -33.01
N GLY A 134 17.05 -5.69 -31.97
CA GLY A 134 18.24 -5.05 -31.41
C GLY A 134 17.96 -3.78 -30.61
N LYS A 135 16.69 -3.47 -30.30
CA LYS A 135 16.27 -2.29 -29.54
C LYS A 135 15.44 -2.70 -28.32
N GLY A 136 15.78 -2.13 -27.17
CA GLY A 136 14.99 -2.26 -25.96
C GLY A 136 13.81 -1.30 -25.94
N GLN A 137 12.60 -1.85 -25.76
CA GLN A 137 11.34 -1.11 -25.70
C GLN A 137 10.61 -1.38 -24.37
N ALA A 138 9.47 -0.72 -24.12
CA ALA A 138 8.56 -1.18 -23.08
C ALA A 138 7.82 -2.42 -23.57
N LEU A 139 7.50 -3.38 -22.69
CA LEU A 139 6.79 -4.59 -23.11
C LEU A 139 5.37 -4.26 -23.61
N ALA A 140 4.70 -3.29 -23.00
CA ALA A 140 3.41 -2.79 -23.49
C ALA A 140 3.50 -2.27 -24.95
N THR A 141 4.59 -1.59 -25.31
CA THR A 141 4.82 -1.12 -26.68
C THR A 141 5.04 -2.28 -27.66
N VAL A 142 5.68 -3.37 -27.21
CA VAL A 142 5.83 -4.58 -28.02
C VAL A 142 4.48 -5.23 -28.26
N TRP A 143 3.65 -5.36 -27.22
CA TRP A 143 2.30 -5.90 -27.34
C TRP A 143 1.39 -5.07 -28.25
N SER A 144 1.48 -3.75 -28.19
CA SER A 144 0.69 -2.86 -29.05
C SER A 144 1.31 -2.63 -30.44
N GLN A 145 2.44 -3.26 -30.75
CA GLN A 145 3.18 -3.07 -32.01
C GLN A 145 3.53 -1.60 -32.29
N GLY A 146 3.77 -0.83 -31.23
CA GLY A 146 4.07 0.60 -31.31
C GLY A 146 2.85 1.52 -31.31
N GLU A 147 1.63 0.98 -31.44
CA GLU A 147 0.41 1.79 -31.43
C GLU A 147 0.08 2.29 -30.01
N PRO A 148 -0.34 3.56 -29.85
CA PRO A 148 -0.76 4.07 -28.55
C PRO A 148 -2.05 3.41 -28.05
N VAL A 149 -1.99 2.85 -26.84
CA VAL A 149 -3.15 2.32 -26.10
C VAL A 149 -3.31 3.11 -24.82
N MET A 150 -4.38 3.90 -24.73
CA MET A 150 -4.67 4.69 -23.53
C MET A 150 -5.20 3.77 -22.42
N ALA A 151 -4.60 3.87 -21.23
CA ALA A 151 -4.98 3.05 -20.09
C ALA A 151 -6.17 3.62 -19.32
N GLU A 152 -7.26 2.85 -19.20
CA GLU A 152 -8.41 3.17 -18.37
C GLU A 152 -8.11 3.04 -16.87
N ARG A 153 -7.08 2.26 -16.53
CA ARG A 153 -6.61 2.05 -15.16
C ARG A 153 -5.10 2.23 -15.07
N MET A 154 -4.62 3.00 -14.11
CA MET A 154 -3.22 2.96 -13.69
C MET A 154 -3.11 2.10 -12.44
N VAL A 155 -2.13 1.20 -12.36
CA VAL A 155 -1.95 0.30 -11.21
C VAL A 155 -0.74 0.73 -10.40
N SER A 156 -0.98 1.15 -9.16
CA SER A 156 0.07 1.34 -8.15
C SER A 156 0.38 0.01 -7.46
N HIS A 157 1.65 -0.38 -7.42
CA HIS A 157 2.08 -1.65 -6.85
C HIS A 157 3.53 -1.60 -6.34
N SER A 158 3.88 -2.53 -5.46
CA SER A 158 5.28 -2.77 -5.08
C SER A 158 5.90 -3.86 -5.95
N TRP A 159 7.19 -3.72 -6.26
CA TRP A 159 7.94 -4.73 -7.02
C TRP A 159 8.27 -5.98 -6.20
N ASN A 160 8.11 -5.91 -4.87
CA ASN A 160 8.23 -7.07 -3.99
C ASN A 160 6.97 -7.94 -4.03
N ASN A 161 5.87 -7.45 -4.61
CA ASN A 161 4.64 -8.22 -4.71
C ASN A 161 4.91 -9.50 -5.49
N VAL A 162 4.35 -10.62 -5.00
CA VAL A 162 4.17 -11.81 -5.81
C VAL A 162 3.44 -11.39 -7.08
N PHE A 163 3.99 -11.74 -8.24
CA PHE A 163 3.51 -11.24 -9.53
C PHE A 163 2.05 -11.66 -9.79
N VAL A 164 1.68 -12.88 -9.40
CA VAL A 164 0.30 -13.37 -9.49
C VAL A 164 -0.66 -12.56 -8.62
N HIS A 165 -0.22 -12.03 -7.47
CA HIS A 165 -1.08 -11.16 -6.65
C HIS A 165 -1.35 -9.81 -7.35
N LEU A 166 -0.34 -9.26 -8.03
CA LEU A 166 -0.51 -8.05 -8.86
C LEU A 166 -1.51 -8.30 -9.99
N VAL A 167 -1.40 -9.43 -10.70
CA VAL A 167 -2.36 -9.77 -11.78
C VAL A 167 -3.74 -10.09 -11.20
N GLY A 168 -3.81 -10.77 -10.06
CA GLY A 168 -5.04 -11.02 -9.32
C GLY A 168 -5.76 -9.73 -8.98
N ALA A 169 -5.05 -8.68 -8.54
CA ALA A 169 -5.62 -7.37 -8.27
C ALA A 169 -6.21 -6.72 -9.54
N VAL A 170 -5.56 -6.86 -10.69
CA VAL A 170 -6.08 -6.38 -11.99
C VAL A 170 -7.35 -7.14 -12.38
N VAL A 171 -7.35 -8.47 -12.25
CA VAL A 171 -8.52 -9.30 -12.53
C VAL A 171 -9.68 -8.96 -11.58
N ALA A 172 -9.40 -8.80 -10.29
CA ALA A 172 -10.39 -8.42 -9.30
C ALA A 172 -11.01 -7.04 -9.60
N ASP A 173 -10.21 -6.05 -10.03
CA ASP A 173 -10.74 -4.76 -10.51
C ASP A 173 -11.65 -4.93 -11.74
N GLY A 174 -11.23 -5.73 -12.72
CA GLY A 174 -12.03 -6.09 -13.89
C GLY A 174 -13.38 -6.69 -13.52
N LEU A 175 -13.38 -7.64 -12.58
CA LEU A 175 -14.57 -8.31 -12.07
C LEU A 175 -15.39 -7.46 -11.10
N GLY A 176 -14.88 -6.32 -10.64
CA GLY A 176 -15.52 -5.48 -9.63
C GLY A 176 -15.54 -6.11 -8.23
N HIS A 177 -14.55 -6.94 -7.91
CA HIS A 177 -14.32 -7.50 -6.58
C HIS A 177 -13.40 -6.56 -5.77
N GLY A 178 -13.54 -6.59 -4.44
CA GLY A 178 -12.65 -5.82 -3.53
C GLY A 178 -11.46 -6.62 -3.01
N THR A 179 -11.43 -7.93 -3.28
CA THR A 179 -10.39 -8.85 -2.84
C THR A 179 -9.94 -9.72 -4.00
N TYR A 180 -8.64 -10.01 -4.11
CA TYR A 180 -8.09 -10.76 -5.23
C TYR A 180 -7.69 -12.20 -4.93
N GLU A 181 -7.80 -12.69 -3.69
CA GLU A 181 -7.38 -14.05 -3.29
C GLU A 181 -7.91 -15.14 -4.24
N LYS A 182 -9.22 -15.13 -4.56
CA LYS A 182 -9.82 -16.11 -5.49
C LYS A 182 -9.16 -16.07 -6.87
N ALA A 183 -8.94 -14.87 -7.41
CA ALA A 183 -8.32 -14.69 -8.72
C ALA A 183 -6.86 -15.17 -8.69
N ALA A 184 -6.11 -14.86 -7.62
CA ALA A 184 -4.73 -15.32 -7.45
C ALA A 184 -4.63 -16.87 -7.43
N VAL A 185 -5.57 -17.55 -6.78
CA VAL A 185 -5.62 -19.03 -6.79
C VAL A 185 -5.88 -19.57 -8.20
N GLN A 186 -6.83 -18.98 -8.95
CA GLN A 186 -7.14 -19.42 -10.32
C GLN A 186 -5.95 -19.18 -11.28
N LEU A 187 -5.25 -18.05 -11.13
CA LEU A 187 -4.05 -17.69 -11.91
C LEU A 187 -2.86 -18.65 -11.73
N ALA A 188 -2.91 -19.59 -10.78
CA ALA A 188 -1.87 -20.61 -10.60
C ALA A 188 -1.98 -21.77 -11.61
N SER A 189 -3.01 -21.79 -12.47
CA SER A 189 -3.26 -22.85 -13.46
C SER A 189 -3.79 -22.29 -14.78
N SER A 190 -3.49 -22.95 -15.90
CA SER A 190 -3.99 -22.56 -17.22
C SER A 190 -5.52 -22.65 -17.31
N GLU A 191 -6.12 -23.67 -16.70
CA GLU A 191 -7.57 -23.81 -16.62
C GLU A 191 -8.21 -22.65 -15.87
N GLY A 192 -7.61 -22.25 -14.74
CA GLY A 192 -8.09 -21.10 -13.96
C GLY A 192 -7.90 -19.77 -14.69
N ILE A 193 -6.84 -19.58 -15.46
CA ILE A 193 -6.69 -18.42 -16.35
C ILE A 193 -7.84 -18.36 -17.35
N GLN A 194 -8.15 -19.49 -18.01
CA GLN A 194 -9.24 -19.55 -18.99
C GLN A 194 -10.61 -19.24 -18.35
N GLU A 195 -10.85 -19.71 -17.12
CA GLU A 195 -12.05 -19.35 -16.36
C GLU A 195 -12.14 -17.84 -16.11
N LEU A 196 -11.04 -17.21 -15.71
CA LEU A 196 -10.99 -15.76 -15.46
C LEU A 196 -11.19 -14.95 -16.74
N GLU A 197 -10.63 -15.38 -17.87
CA GLU A 197 -10.89 -14.77 -19.18
C GLU A 197 -12.37 -14.79 -19.52
N ASN A 198 -13.02 -15.97 -19.37
CA ASN A 198 -14.45 -16.13 -19.62
C ASN A 198 -15.30 -15.24 -18.68
N GLU A 199 -14.93 -15.15 -17.40
CA GLU A 199 -15.63 -14.28 -16.43
C GLU A 199 -15.49 -12.78 -16.80
N LEU A 200 -14.30 -12.36 -17.24
CA LEU A 200 -14.05 -10.98 -17.69
C LEU A 200 -14.73 -10.66 -19.02
N GLU A 201 -14.76 -11.61 -19.96
CA GLU A 201 -15.44 -11.47 -21.25
C GLU A 201 -16.95 -11.34 -21.04
N LEU A 202 -17.54 -12.18 -20.19
CA LEU A 202 -18.96 -12.11 -19.82
C LEU A 202 -19.34 -10.76 -19.21
N ARG A 203 -18.40 -10.10 -18.51
CA ARG A 203 -18.57 -8.75 -17.96
C ARG A 203 -18.23 -7.62 -18.92
N GLY A 204 -17.67 -7.93 -20.09
CA GLY A 204 -17.21 -6.92 -21.05
C GLY A 204 -15.99 -6.13 -20.57
N THR A 205 -15.15 -6.73 -19.72
CA THR A 205 -13.98 -6.07 -19.10
C THR A 205 -12.64 -6.72 -19.47
N LEU A 206 -12.65 -7.75 -20.33
CA LEU A 206 -11.42 -8.40 -20.81
C LEU A 206 -10.53 -7.42 -21.60
N ASP A 207 -11.15 -6.53 -22.37
CA ASP A 207 -10.46 -5.50 -23.15
C ASP A 207 -10.14 -4.24 -22.35
N ARG A 208 -10.52 -4.16 -21.06
CA ARG A 208 -10.20 -3.01 -20.21
C ARG A 208 -8.69 -2.83 -20.17
N THR A 209 -8.23 -1.60 -20.36
CA THR A 209 -6.80 -1.32 -20.49
C THR A 209 -6.17 -0.86 -19.18
N TYR A 210 -4.99 -1.38 -18.90
CA TYR A 210 -4.22 -1.11 -17.69
C TYR A 210 -2.84 -0.57 -18.04
N TRP A 211 -2.31 0.24 -17.12
CA TRP A 211 -0.93 0.69 -17.12
C TRP A 211 -0.26 0.21 -15.84
N ILE A 212 0.83 -0.54 -15.97
CA ILE A 212 1.59 -1.10 -14.85
C ILE A 212 3.05 -0.74 -15.07
N CYS A 213 3.70 -0.08 -14.10
CA CYS A 213 5.05 0.45 -14.31
C CYS A 213 6.07 -0.63 -14.71
N ALA A 214 5.91 -1.86 -14.23
CA ALA A 214 6.75 -3.00 -14.60
C ALA A 214 6.70 -3.33 -16.10
N LEU A 215 5.58 -3.07 -16.78
CA LEU A 215 5.31 -3.48 -18.16
C LEU A 215 5.31 -2.30 -19.14
N SER A 216 4.83 -1.14 -18.67
CA SER A 216 4.62 0.07 -19.48
C SER A 216 5.86 1.00 -19.54
N ILE A 217 6.77 0.90 -18.57
CA ILE A 217 8.05 1.61 -18.62
C ILE A 217 9.05 0.84 -19.46
N ASN A 218 9.86 1.58 -20.24
CA ASN A 218 10.95 0.97 -20.97
C ASN A 218 12.07 0.57 -19.99
N GLN A 219 12.06 -0.68 -19.54
CA GLN A 219 13.05 -1.19 -18.60
C GLN A 219 14.47 -1.12 -19.16
N HIS A 220 14.63 -1.02 -20.49
CA HIS A 220 15.92 -0.84 -21.13
C HIS A 220 16.50 0.56 -21.04
N THR A 221 15.69 1.60 -20.81
CA THR A 221 16.19 2.96 -20.57
C THR A 221 16.41 3.24 -19.08
N GLY A 222 16.00 2.33 -18.19
CA GLY A 222 16.21 2.44 -16.75
C GLY A 222 17.17 1.38 -16.23
N ILE A 223 16.62 0.22 -15.89
CA ILE A 223 17.25 -0.71 -14.95
C ILE A 223 17.93 -1.92 -15.59
N CYS A 224 17.74 -2.20 -16.88
CA CYS A 224 18.19 -3.48 -17.45
C CYS A 224 19.72 -3.71 -17.40
N GLY A 225 20.49 -2.62 -17.31
CA GLY A 225 21.96 -2.61 -17.35
C GLY A 225 22.65 -2.79 -16.00
N GLY A 226 21.92 -2.94 -14.89
CA GLY A 226 22.51 -3.21 -13.58
C GLY A 226 21.57 -3.01 -12.40
N PHE A 227 22.16 -2.92 -11.20
CA PHE A 227 21.45 -2.84 -9.91
C PHE A 227 21.79 -1.56 -9.13
N GLY A 228 22.40 -0.57 -9.79
CA GLY A 228 22.99 0.59 -9.13
C GLY A 228 24.31 0.25 -8.42
N LEU A 229 24.85 1.23 -7.69
CA LEU A 229 26.06 1.04 -6.90
C LEU A 229 25.77 0.14 -5.70
N GLU A 230 26.68 -0.80 -5.42
CA GLU A 230 26.60 -1.65 -4.23
C GLU A 230 26.73 -0.79 -2.97
N PRO A 231 25.75 -0.82 -2.05
CA PRO A 231 25.87 -0.13 -0.77
C PRO A 231 26.97 -0.72 0.12
N PRO A 232 27.47 0.00 1.15
CA PRO A 232 28.38 -0.58 2.14
C PRO A 232 27.80 -1.84 2.76
N LYS A 233 28.61 -2.90 2.92
CA LYS A 233 28.18 -4.24 3.37
C LYS A 233 27.53 -4.25 4.76
N ASP A 234 27.89 -3.30 5.60
CA ASP A 234 27.36 -3.09 6.95
C ASP A 234 26.09 -2.23 6.98
N SER A 235 25.67 -1.67 5.85
CA SER A 235 24.45 -0.87 5.76
C SER A 235 23.19 -1.74 5.66
N PRO A 236 22.06 -1.30 6.24
CA PRO A 236 20.77 -2.01 6.10
C PRO A 236 20.30 -2.10 4.65
N HIS A 237 20.79 -1.23 3.76
CA HIS A 237 20.47 -1.22 2.33
C HIS A 237 21.19 -2.30 1.53
N HIS A 238 22.26 -2.89 2.06
CA HIS A 238 22.99 -3.95 1.37
C HIS A 238 22.15 -5.21 1.19
N ALA A 239 21.41 -5.61 2.22
CA ALA A 239 20.50 -6.76 2.17
C ALA A 239 19.40 -6.58 1.10
N GLU A 240 18.82 -5.37 1.01
CA GLU A 240 17.83 -5.05 0.00
C GLU A 240 18.43 -5.08 -1.41
N TRP A 241 19.63 -4.52 -1.58
CA TRP A 241 20.37 -4.55 -2.85
C TRP A 241 20.70 -5.98 -3.29
N LEU A 242 21.16 -6.82 -2.36
CA LEU A 242 21.41 -8.26 -2.59
C LEU A 242 20.13 -8.99 -3.00
N ARG A 243 19.01 -8.72 -2.34
CA ARG A 243 17.72 -9.32 -2.69
C ARG A 243 17.28 -8.92 -4.10
N LYS A 244 17.46 -7.66 -4.50
CA LYS A 244 17.05 -7.17 -5.84
C LYS A 244 17.87 -7.73 -7.00
N ARG A 245 19.04 -8.32 -6.73
CA ARG A 245 19.94 -8.86 -7.76
C ARG A 245 19.89 -10.37 -7.90
N HIS A 246 19.12 -11.07 -7.06
CA HIS A 246 18.95 -12.52 -7.14
C HIS A 246 17.47 -12.85 -7.35
N ASP A 247 17.25 -13.92 -8.11
CA ASP A 247 15.95 -14.56 -8.24
C ASP A 247 15.51 -15.11 -6.89
N THR A 248 14.30 -14.77 -6.44
CA THR A 248 13.79 -15.19 -5.13
C THR A 248 13.50 -16.70 -5.01
N ILE A 249 13.35 -17.39 -6.14
CA ILE A 249 13.08 -18.82 -6.24
C ILE A 249 14.38 -19.60 -6.38
N SER A 250 15.19 -19.28 -7.38
CA SER A 250 16.42 -20.03 -7.68
C SER A 250 17.61 -19.59 -6.83
N GLY A 251 17.59 -18.37 -6.28
CA GLY A 251 18.71 -17.76 -5.59
C GLY A 251 19.84 -17.31 -6.52
N GLU A 252 19.72 -17.53 -7.82
CA GLU A 252 20.74 -17.21 -8.81
C GLU A 252 20.75 -15.69 -9.12
N PRO A 253 21.93 -15.11 -9.39
CA PRO A 253 22.01 -13.71 -9.75
C PRO A 253 21.38 -13.47 -11.13
N PHE A 254 20.59 -12.41 -11.27
CA PHE A 254 20.00 -12.06 -12.55
C PHE A 254 21.09 -11.69 -13.57
N ARG A 255 20.87 -12.11 -14.81
CA ARG A 255 21.69 -11.67 -15.94
C ARG A 255 21.39 -10.20 -16.26
N VAL A 256 22.46 -9.43 -16.46
CA VAL A 256 22.36 -8.05 -16.91
C VAL A 256 22.17 -8.02 -18.42
N CYS A 257 21.26 -7.15 -18.89
CA CYS A 257 21.00 -7.00 -20.32
C CYS A 257 22.21 -6.36 -21.02
N ALA A 258 22.62 -6.95 -22.15
CA ALA A 258 23.72 -6.45 -22.97
C ALA A 258 23.31 -5.38 -23.99
N CYS A 259 22.07 -4.85 -23.92
CA CYS A 259 21.63 -3.82 -24.85
C CYS A 259 22.43 -2.52 -24.67
N CYS A 260 22.68 -1.82 -25.78
CA CYS A 260 23.36 -0.52 -25.78
C CYS A 260 22.41 0.67 -25.53
N THR A 261 21.15 0.43 -25.15
CA THR A 261 20.17 1.49 -24.88
C THR A 261 20.67 2.37 -23.73
N LYS A 262 20.77 3.68 -23.99
CA LYS A 262 21.18 4.69 -23.00
C LYS A 262 20.26 4.68 -21.79
N LYS A 263 20.83 4.78 -20.60
CA LYS A 263 20.07 4.85 -19.34
C LYS A 263 19.79 6.31 -18.97
N TYR A 264 18.57 6.58 -18.52
CA TYR A 264 18.13 7.90 -18.09
C TYR A 264 17.59 7.82 -16.66
N PHE A 265 18.13 8.69 -15.79
CA PHE A 265 17.71 8.83 -14.40
C PHE A 265 17.39 10.30 -14.12
N ASN A 266 17.35 10.69 -12.84
CA ASN A 266 16.94 12.03 -12.41
C ASN A 266 17.85 13.16 -12.92
N ASP A 267 19.06 12.84 -13.41
CA ASP A 267 19.99 13.76 -14.06
C ASP A 267 19.61 14.10 -15.52
N ALA A 268 18.68 13.33 -16.11
CA ALA A 268 18.13 13.53 -17.44
C ALA A 268 16.60 13.58 -17.36
N PRO A 269 16.01 14.67 -16.82
CA PRO A 269 14.62 14.70 -16.40
C PRO A 269 13.61 14.50 -17.55
N ILE A 270 13.88 15.03 -18.74
CA ILE A 270 13.00 14.86 -19.91
C ILE A 270 12.93 13.39 -20.36
N PRO A 271 14.04 12.70 -20.67
CA PRO A 271 13.98 11.31 -21.10
C PRO A 271 13.77 10.28 -19.97
N CYS A 272 13.96 10.64 -18.70
CA CYS A 272 13.64 9.78 -17.57
C CYS A 272 12.12 9.53 -17.52
N GLU A 273 11.68 8.27 -17.51
CA GLU A 273 10.24 7.96 -17.49
C GLU A 273 9.67 7.92 -16.07
N MET A 274 10.51 7.61 -15.07
CA MET A 274 10.09 7.38 -13.68
C MET A 274 9.64 8.64 -12.94
N ASN A 275 10.00 9.83 -13.43
CA ASN A 275 9.64 11.11 -12.80
C ASN A 275 8.33 11.71 -13.34
N LYS A 276 7.60 10.99 -14.20
CA LYS A 276 6.39 11.47 -14.90
C LYS A 276 5.09 10.85 -14.38
N PHE A 277 5.14 10.00 -13.36
CA PHE A 277 3.97 9.22 -12.95
C PHE A 277 2.81 10.11 -12.49
N ASP A 278 3.08 11.17 -11.73
CA ASP A 278 2.03 12.10 -11.28
C ASP A 278 1.38 12.86 -12.45
N ASP A 279 2.18 13.28 -13.42
CA ASP A 279 1.70 14.01 -14.60
C ASP A 279 0.94 13.08 -15.55
N MET A 280 1.39 11.84 -15.70
CA MET A 280 0.70 10.81 -16.45
C MET A 280 -0.64 10.45 -15.80
N LEU A 281 -0.68 10.33 -14.47
CA LEU A 281 -1.91 10.10 -13.72
C LEU A 281 -2.92 11.23 -13.96
N LYS A 282 -2.49 12.49 -13.90
CA LYS A 282 -3.31 13.67 -14.22
C LYS A 282 -3.73 13.71 -15.68
N PHE A 283 -2.83 13.36 -16.59
CA PHE A 283 -3.08 13.35 -18.02
C PHE A 283 -4.17 12.32 -18.36
N LEU A 284 -4.07 11.09 -17.86
CA LEU A 284 -5.07 10.05 -18.07
C LEU A 284 -6.43 10.48 -17.52
N TYR A 285 -6.48 11.00 -16.29
CA TYR A 285 -7.73 11.47 -15.68
C TYR A 285 -8.41 12.62 -16.45
N ARG A 286 -7.63 13.52 -17.06
CA ARG A 286 -8.17 14.63 -17.86
C ARG A 286 -8.69 14.19 -19.23
N ASN A 287 -8.14 13.12 -19.79
CA ASN A 287 -8.43 12.69 -21.16
C ASN A 287 -9.38 11.49 -21.23
N LEU A 288 -9.65 10.80 -20.12
CA LEU A 288 -10.52 9.62 -20.06
C LEU A 288 -11.57 9.82 -18.97
N MET A 289 -12.86 9.72 -19.34
CA MET A 289 -13.98 9.99 -18.43
C MET A 289 -14.04 9.03 -17.24
N ASP A 290 -13.73 7.75 -17.45
CA ASP A 290 -13.86 6.69 -16.44
C ASP A 290 -12.51 6.18 -15.91
N PHE A 291 -11.48 7.03 -15.95
CA PHE A 291 -10.16 6.68 -15.45
C PHE A 291 -10.13 6.48 -13.94
N GLN A 292 -9.39 5.46 -13.47
CA GLN A 292 -9.22 5.18 -12.04
C GLN A 292 -7.79 4.73 -11.72
N LEU A 293 -7.35 4.97 -10.49
CA LEU A 293 -6.14 4.37 -9.93
C LEU A 293 -6.51 3.05 -9.23
N VAL A 294 -5.87 1.96 -9.60
CA VAL A 294 -5.96 0.67 -8.89
C VAL A 294 -4.78 0.56 -7.93
N ALA A 295 -5.07 0.37 -6.64
CA ALA A 295 -4.06 0.15 -5.62
C ALA A 295 -3.95 -1.34 -5.32
N ALA A 296 -2.95 -2.00 -5.91
CA ALA A 296 -2.71 -3.44 -5.77
C ALA A 296 -1.84 -3.72 -4.54
N VAL A 297 -2.50 -3.88 -3.39
CA VAL A 297 -1.86 -4.07 -2.09
C VAL A 297 -1.52 -5.55 -1.91
N ASP A 298 -0.25 -5.86 -1.74
CA ASP A 298 0.20 -7.23 -1.45
C ASP A 298 -0.19 -7.70 -0.05
N ALA A 299 0.00 -9.00 0.18
CA ALA A 299 -0.35 -9.64 1.44
C ALA A 299 0.41 -9.10 2.67
N ASN A 300 1.59 -8.50 2.45
CA ASN A 300 2.37 -7.87 3.52
C ASN A 300 2.12 -6.36 3.62
N PHE A 301 1.19 -5.81 2.81
CA PHE A 301 0.92 -4.38 2.73
C PHE A 301 2.17 -3.54 2.37
N ASP A 302 3.16 -4.15 1.70
CA ASP A 302 4.38 -3.49 1.26
C ASP A 302 4.10 -2.27 0.38
N LEU A 303 2.98 -2.23 -0.37
CA LEU A 303 2.54 -1.05 -1.12
C LEU A 303 2.63 0.24 -0.29
N PHE A 304 2.13 0.23 0.95
CA PHE A 304 2.14 1.41 1.82
C PHE A 304 3.54 1.74 2.35
N SER A 305 4.47 0.78 2.32
CA SER A 305 5.88 1.04 2.64
C SER A 305 6.61 1.76 1.50
N ARG A 306 6.04 1.89 0.29
CA ARG A 306 6.72 2.46 -0.88
C ARG A 306 6.37 3.93 -1.08
N ALA A 307 7.38 4.79 -1.09
CA ALA A 307 7.19 6.24 -1.16
C ALA A 307 6.47 6.69 -2.44
N TRP A 308 6.80 6.08 -3.59
CA TRP A 308 6.12 6.35 -4.86
C TRP A 308 4.64 5.95 -4.83
N CYS A 309 4.32 4.75 -4.35
CA CYS A 309 2.94 4.28 -4.27
C CYS A 309 2.08 5.16 -3.36
N VAL A 310 2.63 5.54 -2.20
CA VAL A 310 1.93 6.45 -1.27
C VAL A 310 1.74 7.85 -1.88
N ALA A 311 2.74 8.35 -2.61
CA ALA A 311 2.61 9.63 -3.33
C ALA A 311 1.51 9.56 -4.40
N GLU A 312 1.45 8.48 -5.19
CA GLU A 312 0.39 8.24 -6.20
C GLU A 312 -1.01 8.21 -5.58
N LEU A 313 -1.17 7.51 -4.44
CA LEU A 313 -2.44 7.45 -3.71
C LEU A 313 -2.91 8.84 -3.24
N VAL A 314 -2.01 9.62 -2.63
CA VAL A 314 -2.33 10.97 -2.16
C VAL A 314 -2.57 11.92 -3.32
N GLN A 315 -1.80 11.80 -4.41
CA GLN A 315 -2.01 12.57 -5.63
C GLN A 315 -3.38 12.27 -6.26
N ALA A 316 -3.77 11.00 -6.37
CA ALA A 316 -5.09 10.60 -6.86
C ALA A 316 -6.21 11.18 -5.98
N PHE A 317 -6.10 11.02 -4.66
CA PHE A 317 -7.08 11.54 -3.71
C PHE A 317 -7.23 13.06 -3.81
N GLY A 318 -6.12 13.80 -3.82
CA GLY A 318 -6.14 15.26 -3.93
C GLY A 318 -6.59 15.78 -5.30
N SER A 319 -6.51 14.95 -6.34
CA SER A 319 -7.04 15.26 -7.67
C SER A 319 -8.48 14.79 -7.89
N GLY A 320 -9.09 14.10 -6.92
CA GLY A 320 -10.43 13.53 -7.05
C GLY A 320 -10.51 12.32 -7.98
N ILE A 321 -9.36 11.70 -8.29
CA ILE A 321 -9.29 10.48 -9.10
C ILE A 321 -9.83 9.32 -8.26
N PRO A 322 -10.80 8.53 -8.75
CA PRO A 322 -11.28 7.37 -8.04
C PRO A 322 -10.16 6.35 -7.81
N ILE A 323 -10.11 5.79 -6.60
CA ILE A 323 -9.14 4.75 -6.22
C ILE A 323 -9.90 3.44 -5.97
N SER A 324 -9.55 2.39 -6.73
CA SER A 324 -10.01 1.02 -6.55
C SER A 324 -8.96 0.29 -5.71
N LEU A 325 -9.28 -0.02 -4.45
CA LEU A 325 -8.36 -0.73 -3.56
C LEU A 325 -8.55 -2.24 -3.71
N GLN A 326 -7.46 -2.94 -4.00
CA GLN A 326 -7.44 -4.38 -4.18
C GLN A 326 -6.49 -4.99 -3.14
N ILE A 327 -7.05 -5.71 -2.17
CA ILE A 327 -6.30 -6.42 -1.13
C ILE A 327 -6.43 -7.93 -1.34
N SER A 328 -5.52 -8.73 -0.77
CA SER A 328 -5.63 -10.20 -0.83
C SER A 328 -6.92 -10.67 -0.18
N SER A 329 -7.07 -10.37 1.12
CA SER A 329 -8.21 -10.76 1.96
C SER A 329 -8.46 -9.75 3.08
N GLU A 330 -9.66 -9.77 3.68
CA GLU A 330 -9.98 -8.94 4.84
C GLU A 330 -9.20 -9.35 6.10
N ASP A 331 -8.86 -10.65 6.23
CA ASP A 331 -8.16 -11.17 7.41
C ASP A 331 -6.74 -10.60 7.52
N GLU A 332 -6.07 -10.38 6.39
CA GLU A 332 -4.75 -9.75 6.34
C GLU A 332 -4.82 -8.26 6.72
N LEU A 333 -5.84 -7.53 6.28
CA LEU A 333 -6.03 -6.12 6.65
C LEU A 333 -6.05 -5.93 8.17
N ASP A 334 -6.75 -6.81 8.89
CA ASP A 334 -6.81 -6.73 10.35
C ASP A 334 -5.44 -6.97 11.02
N CYS A 335 -4.53 -7.71 10.37
CA CYS A 335 -3.17 -7.94 10.88
C CYS A 335 -2.30 -6.68 10.76
N TYR A 336 -2.49 -5.91 9.69
CA TYR A 336 -1.69 -4.72 9.38
C TYR A 336 -2.31 -3.40 9.83
N TYR A 337 -3.54 -3.40 10.35
CA TYR A 337 -4.26 -2.19 10.78
C TYR A 337 -3.41 -1.25 11.67
N ASN A 338 -2.73 -1.81 12.68
CA ASN A 338 -1.90 -1.03 13.60
C ASN A 338 -0.71 -0.39 12.87
N GLU A 339 -0.08 -1.10 11.94
CA GLU A 339 1.06 -0.58 11.19
C GLU A 339 0.63 0.55 10.25
N LEU A 340 -0.51 0.38 9.58
CA LEU A 340 -1.11 1.40 8.72
C LEU A 340 -1.49 2.68 9.49
N SER A 341 -1.93 2.56 10.75
CA SER A 341 -2.21 3.72 11.62
C SER A 341 -0.95 4.54 11.98
N LEU A 342 0.24 3.95 11.80
CA LEU A 342 1.54 4.58 12.05
C LEU A 342 2.26 4.97 10.76
N LEU A 343 1.57 4.90 9.62
CA LEU A 343 2.13 5.18 8.32
C LEU A 343 2.60 6.64 8.22
N ASP A 344 3.84 6.81 7.74
CA ASP A 344 4.51 8.10 7.59
C ASP A 344 5.40 8.05 6.34
N ILE A 345 5.20 8.99 5.42
CA ILE A 345 5.94 9.06 4.15
C ILE A 345 7.46 9.14 4.34
N ARG A 346 7.93 9.70 5.45
CA ARG A 346 9.37 9.79 5.79
C ARG A 346 9.97 8.41 6.07
N ARG A 347 9.15 7.44 6.48
CA ARG A 347 9.56 6.07 6.78
C ARG A 347 9.42 5.13 5.58
N CYS A 348 8.68 5.55 4.55
CA CYS A 348 8.58 4.81 3.30
C CYS A 348 9.93 4.68 2.58
N GLN A 349 10.04 3.66 1.74
CA GLN A 349 11.22 3.22 1.02
C GLN A 349 11.09 3.56 -0.47
N ALA A 350 12.23 3.86 -1.11
CA ALA A 350 12.35 3.95 -2.55
C ALA A 350 13.57 3.13 -2.98
N SER A 351 13.60 2.69 -4.25
CA SER A 351 14.71 1.87 -4.74
C SER A 351 16.05 2.58 -4.71
N ARG A 352 16.04 3.91 -4.84
CA ARG A 352 17.20 4.77 -4.73
C ARG A 352 16.93 5.87 -3.73
N LYS A 353 17.97 6.31 -3.01
CA LYS A 353 17.82 7.40 -2.03
C LYS A 353 17.40 8.69 -2.72
N GLU A 354 17.94 8.96 -3.91
CA GLU A 354 17.63 10.17 -4.68
C GLU A 354 16.16 10.26 -5.06
N ASP A 355 15.50 9.12 -5.32
CA ASP A 355 14.08 9.08 -5.65
C ASP A 355 13.23 9.44 -4.42
N LYS A 356 13.57 8.92 -3.23
CA LYS A 356 12.91 9.30 -1.98
C LYS A 356 13.11 10.77 -1.67
N ASP A 357 14.34 11.26 -1.83
CA ASP A 357 14.67 12.67 -1.60
C ASP A 357 13.87 13.57 -2.56
N LEU A 358 13.73 13.17 -3.83
CA LEU A 358 12.91 13.88 -4.82
C LEU A 358 11.42 13.92 -4.43
N ILE A 359 10.83 12.79 -4.03
CA ILE A 359 9.43 12.72 -3.58
C ILE A 359 9.22 13.63 -2.36
N LEU A 360 10.08 13.51 -1.35
CA LEU A 360 9.98 14.31 -0.12
C LEU A 360 10.17 15.80 -0.41
N ALA A 361 11.08 16.16 -1.33
CA ALA A 361 11.29 17.55 -1.74
C ALA A 361 10.08 18.14 -2.47
N ARG A 362 9.28 17.31 -3.15
CA ARG A 362 8.03 17.76 -3.76
C ARG A 362 6.95 18.01 -2.72
N ILE A 363 6.94 17.31 -1.59
CA ILE A 363 5.94 17.49 -0.53
C ILE A 363 6.19 18.81 0.23
N LEU A 364 5.26 19.77 0.10
CA LEU A 364 5.40 21.10 0.69
C LEU A 364 5.33 21.08 2.22
N ASP A 365 4.38 20.30 2.75
CA ASP A 365 4.19 20.08 4.18
C ASP A 365 3.95 18.59 4.42
N VAL A 366 4.94 17.95 5.05
CA VAL A 366 4.95 16.50 5.31
C VAL A 366 3.92 16.11 6.36
N GLU A 367 3.63 16.96 7.34
CA GLU A 367 2.65 16.66 8.39
C GLU A 367 1.23 16.71 7.82
N VAL A 368 0.95 17.71 6.97
CA VAL A 368 -0.32 17.77 6.24
C VAL A 368 -0.45 16.59 5.30
N PHE A 369 0.61 16.22 4.58
CA PHE A 369 0.61 15.04 3.72
C PHE A 369 0.27 13.76 4.50
N ASN A 370 0.92 13.52 5.63
CA ASN A 370 0.66 12.35 6.47
C ASN A 370 -0.75 12.37 7.07
N THR A 371 -1.27 13.55 7.43
CA THR A 371 -2.66 13.69 7.90
C THR A 371 -3.65 13.31 6.79
N CYS A 372 -3.44 13.83 5.57
CA CYS A 372 -4.24 13.47 4.39
C CYS A 372 -4.14 11.97 4.06
N LEU A 373 -2.96 11.37 4.22
CA LEU A 373 -2.77 9.93 4.02
C LEU A 373 -3.57 9.12 5.05
N GLN A 374 -3.54 9.49 6.33
CA GLN A 374 -4.34 8.83 7.36
C GLN A 374 -5.84 8.97 7.10
N TRP A 375 -6.29 10.15 6.64
CA TRP A 375 -7.68 10.34 6.24
C TRP A 375 -8.06 9.55 4.98
N LEU A 376 -7.18 9.51 3.97
CA LEU A 376 -7.38 8.69 2.78
C LEU A 376 -7.57 7.22 3.19
N ILE A 377 -6.81 6.71 4.14
CA ILE A 377 -6.88 5.30 4.54
C ILE A 377 -8.11 5.03 5.43
N PHE A 378 -8.29 5.80 6.51
CA PHE A 378 -9.24 5.52 7.59
C PHE A 378 -10.41 6.49 7.72
N GLY A 379 -10.47 7.53 6.89
CA GLY A 379 -11.58 8.48 6.87
C GLY A 379 -12.91 7.79 6.53
N SER A 380 -14.03 8.47 6.81
CA SER A 380 -15.37 7.92 6.55
C SER A 380 -15.60 7.56 5.07
N GLU A 381 -14.92 8.26 4.18
CA GLU A 381 -14.89 8.01 2.73
C GLU A 381 -13.53 7.49 2.25
N GLY A 382 -12.73 6.96 3.18
CA GLY A 382 -11.40 6.44 2.91
C GLY A 382 -11.41 5.14 2.13
N LEU A 383 -10.20 4.65 1.81
CA LEU A 383 -9.95 3.41 1.10
C LEU A 383 -10.65 2.25 1.77
N PHE A 384 -10.67 2.21 3.10
CA PHE A 384 -11.25 1.09 3.82
C PHE A 384 -12.75 1.19 4.15
N LYS A 385 -13.47 2.17 3.59
CA LYS A 385 -14.85 2.47 4.00
C LYS A 385 -15.83 1.30 3.89
N THR A 386 -15.69 0.46 2.87
CA THR A 386 -16.55 -0.70 2.63
C THR A 386 -16.36 -1.79 3.68
N TRP A 387 -15.16 -1.90 4.25
CA TRP A 387 -14.85 -2.89 5.29
C TRP A 387 -15.14 -2.40 6.72
N PHE A 388 -15.35 -1.09 6.90
CA PHE A 388 -15.74 -0.47 8.18
C PHE A 388 -17.23 -0.08 8.26
N ASP A 389 -18.07 -0.65 7.39
CA ASP A 389 -19.52 -0.51 7.51
C ASP A 389 -20.04 -1.19 8.81
N ALA A 390 -21.31 -1.00 9.17
CA ALA A 390 -21.85 -1.53 10.42
C ALA A 390 -21.69 -3.06 10.53
N ASN A 391 -21.75 -3.78 9.41
CA ASN A 391 -21.55 -5.22 9.38
C ASN A 391 -20.07 -5.58 9.51
N GLY A 392 -19.17 -4.82 8.89
CA GLY A 392 -17.73 -4.92 9.04
C GLY A 392 -17.28 -4.65 10.47
N ARG A 393 -17.87 -3.65 11.15
CA ARG A 393 -17.60 -3.39 12.58
C ARG A 393 -18.09 -4.51 13.47
N VAL A 394 -19.27 -5.08 13.20
CA VAL A 394 -19.78 -6.26 13.94
C VAL A 394 -18.93 -7.50 13.63
N GLY A 395 -18.47 -7.66 12.40
CA GLY A 395 -17.54 -8.71 11.97
C GLY A 395 -16.20 -8.57 12.67
N GLN A 396 -15.63 -7.37 12.72
CA GLN A 396 -14.39 -7.06 13.43
C GLN A 396 -14.53 -7.27 14.94
N ALA A 397 -15.66 -6.84 15.52
CA ALA A 397 -16.02 -7.14 16.91
C ALA A 397 -16.05 -8.66 17.16
N GLY A 398 -16.63 -9.43 16.23
CA GLY A 398 -16.64 -10.90 16.24
C GLY A 398 -15.25 -11.52 16.07
N ARG A 399 -14.38 -10.95 15.22
CA ARG A 399 -12.98 -11.41 15.01
C ARG A 399 -12.12 -11.11 16.24
N ILE A 400 -12.26 -9.93 16.84
CA ILE A 400 -11.61 -9.55 18.10
C ILE A 400 -12.07 -10.50 19.22
N ALA A 401 -13.38 -10.74 19.34
CA ALA A 401 -13.93 -11.71 20.29
C ALA A 401 -13.34 -13.11 20.05
N ARG A 402 -13.31 -13.58 18.80
CA ARG A 402 -12.73 -14.89 18.43
C ARG A 402 -11.24 -14.96 18.78
N ARG A 403 -10.46 -13.89 18.59
CA ARG A 403 -9.04 -13.82 18.97
C ARG A 403 -8.86 -13.86 20.49
N ALA A 404 -9.69 -13.14 21.23
CA ALA A 404 -9.69 -13.17 22.70
C ALA A 404 -10.06 -14.56 23.26
N LEU A 405 -10.90 -15.29 22.54
CA LEU A 405 -11.38 -16.63 22.91
C LEU A 405 -10.48 -17.78 22.41
N ARG A 406 -9.47 -17.53 21.56
CA ARG A 406 -8.53 -18.58 21.11
C ARG A 406 -7.64 -19.04 22.26
N LYS A 407 -7.49 -20.35 22.43
CA LYS A 407 -6.64 -20.90 23.49
C LYS A 407 -5.16 -20.72 23.10
N PRO A 408 -4.24 -20.53 24.06
CA PRO A 408 -2.80 -20.43 23.79
C PRO A 408 -2.20 -21.61 23.02
N SER A 409 -2.87 -22.77 23.01
CA SER A 409 -2.50 -23.96 22.23
C SER A 409 -2.72 -23.83 20.73
N ASP A 410 -3.46 -22.81 20.27
CA ASP A 410 -3.96 -22.71 18.89
C ASP A 410 -3.10 -21.78 18.02
N PHE A 411 -2.03 -21.20 18.58
CA PHE A 411 -1.05 -20.47 17.79
C PHE A 411 -0.14 -21.47 17.08
N PRO A 412 0.06 -21.37 15.76
CA PRO A 412 1.12 -22.08 15.09
C PRO A 412 2.43 -21.73 15.79
N GLN A 413 3.11 -22.74 16.35
CA GLN A 413 4.49 -22.55 16.72
C GLN A 413 5.21 -22.15 15.43
N THR A 414 5.73 -20.92 15.37
CA THR A 414 6.74 -20.58 14.38
C THR A 414 7.86 -21.57 14.59
N THR A 415 7.96 -22.59 13.75
CA THR A 415 9.11 -23.46 13.67
C THR A 415 10.26 -22.53 13.32
N GLY A 416 11.09 -22.22 14.32
CA GLY A 416 12.40 -21.69 14.05
C GLY A 416 13.12 -22.82 13.34
N ASP A 417 13.17 -22.76 12.01
CA ASP A 417 13.97 -23.66 11.22
C ASP A 417 15.43 -23.48 11.68
N GLU A 418 15.90 -24.41 12.51
CA GLU A 418 17.31 -24.70 12.65
C GLU A 418 17.79 -25.17 11.28
N ILE A 419 18.43 -24.26 10.55
CA ILE A 419 19.22 -24.62 9.37
C ILE A 419 20.42 -25.41 9.90
N ASP A 420 20.35 -26.73 9.79
CA ASP A 420 21.51 -27.62 9.92
C ASP A 420 22.48 -27.31 8.77
N VAL A 421 23.52 -26.54 9.09
CA VAL A 421 24.67 -26.36 8.20
C VAL A 421 25.56 -27.58 8.35
N GLU A 422 25.48 -28.52 7.42
CA GLU A 422 26.50 -29.54 7.20
C GLU A 422 27.86 -28.85 6.99
N LYS A 423 28.76 -28.99 7.97
CA LYS A 423 30.14 -28.52 7.87
C LYS A 423 30.98 -29.59 7.18
N GLY A 424 31.32 -29.33 5.92
CA GLY A 424 32.42 -30.00 5.23
C GLY A 424 33.76 -29.72 5.91
N ASP A 425 34.57 -30.77 5.98
CA ASP A 425 35.88 -30.82 6.60
C ASP A 425 36.85 -29.75 6.05
N GLY A 426 37.42 -28.96 6.95
CA GLY A 426 38.47 -28.01 6.62
C GLY A 426 39.01 -27.32 7.86
N GLN A 427 40.19 -27.76 8.30
CA GLN A 427 40.96 -27.22 9.42
C GLN A 427 41.00 -25.68 9.43
N PHE A 428 40.88 -25.04 10.60
CA PHE A 428 41.97 -24.25 11.21
C PHE A 428 41.57 -23.64 12.58
N THR A 429 42.55 -23.70 13.49
CA THR A 429 42.86 -22.86 14.66
C THR A 429 41.76 -22.16 15.47
N ARG A 430 41.72 -22.57 16.74
CA ARG A 430 41.00 -22.01 17.88
C ARG A 430 41.46 -20.58 18.20
N PHE A 431 40.65 -19.57 17.89
CA PHE A 431 40.72 -18.25 18.53
C PHE A 431 39.49 -18.05 19.42
N ARG A 432 39.76 -17.89 20.72
CA ARG A 432 38.76 -17.57 21.75
C ARG A 432 38.74 -16.04 21.89
N SER A 433 37.69 -15.37 21.45
CA SER A 433 37.41 -14.00 21.88
C SER A 433 36.08 -13.97 22.64
N HIS A 434 36.14 -13.45 23.85
CA HIS A 434 34.98 -13.15 24.69
C HIS A 434 34.34 -11.86 24.17
N SER A 435 33.06 -11.92 23.81
CA SER A 435 32.22 -10.73 23.73
C SER A 435 30.90 -10.97 24.45
N HIS A 436 30.76 -10.27 25.58
CA HIS A 436 29.49 -10.02 26.24
C HIS A 436 28.58 -9.24 25.28
N ALA A 437 27.45 -9.83 24.90
CA ALA A 437 26.30 -9.08 24.37
C ALA A 437 25.04 -9.56 25.11
N ARG A 438 24.42 -8.61 25.83
CA ARG A 438 23.21 -8.79 26.63
C ARG A 438 22.06 -9.23 25.71
N ARG A 439 21.60 -10.48 25.85
CA ARG A 439 20.26 -10.88 25.40
C ARG A 439 19.25 -10.41 26.45
N GLY A 440 18.32 -9.56 26.03
CA GLY A 440 17.15 -9.21 26.83
C GLY A 440 16.27 -10.44 27.01
N SER A 441 16.13 -10.89 28.25
CA SER A 441 15.13 -11.86 28.65
C SER A 441 13.76 -11.19 28.59
N TRP A 442 12.87 -11.68 27.73
CA TRP A 442 11.45 -11.38 27.81
C TRP A 442 10.88 -12.19 28.97
N ILE A 443 10.63 -11.50 30.08
CA ILE A 443 9.97 -12.06 31.25
C ILE A 443 8.49 -12.24 30.90
N TRP A 444 7.99 -13.48 30.98
CA TRP A 444 6.56 -13.75 30.93
C TRP A 444 5.90 -13.07 32.12
N LEU A 445 5.09 -12.05 31.85
CA LEU A 445 4.33 -11.34 32.89
C LEU A 445 3.12 -12.19 33.33
N ASP A 446 3.00 -12.35 34.65
CA ASP A 446 1.83 -12.90 35.33
C ASP A 446 0.56 -12.12 34.92
N ALA A 447 -0.61 -12.74 35.01
CA ALA A 447 -1.90 -12.13 34.66
C ALA A 447 -2.12 -10.78 35.39
N ARG A 448 -1.60 -10.66 36.61
CA ARG A 448 -1.62 -9.43 37.41
C ARG A 448 -0.79 -8.30 36.80
N ASP A 449 0.36 -8.63 36.21
CA ASP A 449 1.23 -7.67 35.56
C ASP A 449 0.72 -7.23 34.19
N ARG A 450 0.00 -8.11 33.47
CA ARG A 450 -0.71 -7.76 32.24
C ARG A 450 -1.86 -6.79 32.51
N ALA A 451 -2.63 -7.02 33.57
CA ALA A 451 -3.68 -6.10 34.01
C ALA A 451 -3.09 -4.73 34.44
N ALA A 452 -1.94 -4.73 35.12
CA ALA A 452 -1.24 -3.51 35.49
C ALA A 452 -0.69 -2.75 34.26
N TYR A 453 -0.21 -3.46 33.24
CA TYR A 453 0.23 -2.89 31.97
C TYR A 453 -0.93 -2.29 31.18
N ALA A 454 -2.04 -3.03 31.00
CA ALA A 454 -3.25 -2.53 30.36
C ALA A 454 -3.81 -1.29 31.07
N GLY A 455 -3.81 -1.29 32.41
CA GLY A 455 -4.21 -0.13 33.21
C GLY A 455 -3.27 1.08 33.06
N ARG A 456 -1.97 0.88 32.79
CA ARG A 456 -1.03 1.97 32.47
C ARG A 456 -1.33 2.57 31.09
N VAL A 457 -1.49 1.72 30.08
CA VAL A 457 -1.82 2.16 28.71
C VAL A 457 -3.14 2.92 28.68
N ALA A 458 -4.19 2.43 29.36
CA ALA A 458 -5.47 3.12 29.45
C ALA A 458 -5.37 4.51 30.11
N ARG A 459 -4.55 4.65 31.16
CA ARG A 459 -4.31 5.95 31.83
C ARG A 459 -3.54 6.92 30.94
N GLU A 460 -2.55 6.47 30.19
CA GLU A 460 -1.78 7.31 29.27
C GLU A 460 -2.66 7.79 28.10
N THR A 461 -3.50 6.92 27.55
CA THR A 461 -4.48 7.28 26.52
C THR A 461 -5.49 8.31 27.04
N LEU A 462 -6.03 8.12 28.24
CA LEU A 462 -6.92 9.11 28.88
C LEU A 462 -6.24 10.46 29.14
N GLN A 463 -4.96 10.48 29.50
CA GLN A 463 -4.20 11.72 29.65
C GLN A 463 -3.97 12.44 28.31
N ARG A 464 -3.74 11.71 27.21
CA ARG A 464 -3.60 12.29 25.87
C ARG A 464 -4.92 12.90 25.38
N LEU A 465 -6.04 12.21 25.62
CA LEU A 465 -7.38 12.72 25.27
C LEU A 465 -7.74 14.00 26.04
N ARG A 466 -7.44 14.08 27.35
CA ARG A 466 -7.63 15.31 28.14
C ARG A 466 -6.79 16.48 27.64
N ARG A 467 -5.58 16.23 27.10
CA ARG A 467 -4.77 17.29 26.46
C ARG A 467 -5.42 17.78 25.16
N PHE A 468 -6.03 16.87 24.40
CA PHE A 468 -6.73 17.21 23.16
C PHE A 468 -7.99 18.06 23.43
N GLU A 469 -8.77 17.74 24.45
CA GLU A 469 -9.92 18.56 24.89
C GLU A 469 -9.49 19.93 25.43
N CYS A 470 -8.37 20.00 26.16
CA CYS A 470 -7.82 21.26 26.65
C CYS A 470 -7.38 22.19 25.51
N LEU A 471 -6.76 21.63 24.46
CA LEU A 471 -6.42 22.38 23.24
C LEU A 471 -7.67 22.86 22.49
N ARG A 472 -8.73 22.06 22.46
CA ARG A 472 -10.03 22.42 21.85
C ARG A 472 -10.78 23.51 22.63
N SER A 473 -10.63 23.55 23.96
CA SER A 473 -11.23 24.60 24.80
C SER A 473 -10.54 25.96 24.67
N ARG A 474 -9.26 26.00 24.31
CA ARG A 474 -8.47 27.24 24.15
C ARG A 474 -8.66 27.93 22.80
N SER A 475 -9.11 27.22 21.76
CA SER A 475 -9.42 27.81 20.46
C SER A 475 -10.82 28.45 20.37
N GLY A 476 -11.68 28.26 21.39
CA GLY A 476 -13.05 28.77 21.41
C GLY A 476 -13.25 30.14 22.10
N SER A 477 -12.21 30.72 22.68
CA SER A 477 -12.33 31.93 23.52
C SER A 477 -11.46 33.09 23.04
N SER A 478 -11.70 33.57 21.82
CA SER A 478 -11.27 34.91 21.40
C SER A 478 -12.16 35.46 20.27
N CYS A 479 -13.35 35.96 20.61
CA CYS A 479 -14.00 37.03 19.83
C CYS A 479 -15.21 37.63 20.58
N SER A 480 -14.95 38.58 21.47
CA SER A 480 -15.93 39.66 21.72
C SER A 480 -15.20 40.90 22.26
N SER A 481 -14.97 41.90 21.41
CA SER A 481 -15.02 43.29 21.87
C SER A 481 -15.22 44.29 20.73
N ARG A 482 -16.29 45.09 20.92
CA ARG A 482 -16.44 46.51 20.60
C ARG A 482 -16.51 46.95 19.14
N SER A 483 -17.75 47.04 18.64
CA SER A 483 -18.18 48.15 17.78
C SER A 483 -18.61 49.34 18.67
N ARG A 484 -17.93 50.48 18.52
CA ARG A 484 -18.45 51.80 18.94
C ARG A 484 -18.63 52.63 17.69
N GLY A 485 -19.88 53.03 17.44
CA GLY A 485 -20.22 54.00 16.42
C GLY A 485 -19.75 55.41 16.79
N SER A 486 -19.46 56.20 15.77
CA SER A 486 -19.45 57.66 15.86
C SER A 486 -20.08 58.22 14.60
N SER A 487 -21.25 58.81 14.77
CA SER A 487 -21.93 59.65 13.79
C SER A 487 -21.43 61.09 13.86
N SER A 488 -21.38 61.70 12.68
CA SER A 488 -21.80 63.07 12.31
C SER A 488 -20.93 64.31 12.63
N ASN A 489 -20.79 65.09 11.54
CA ASN A 489 -20.64 66.54 11.38
C ASN A 489 -19.27 67.15 11.76
N GLY A 490 -18.62 68.01 10.98
CA GLY A 490 -19.00 68.79 9.81
C GLY A 490 -18.42 70.21 9.94
N ARG A 491 -17.42 70.55 9.12
CA ARG A 491 -17.13 71.87 8.50
C ARG A 491 -15.87 71.79 7.67
#